data_AF-A0A511W2L4-F1
#
_entry.id   AF-A0A511W2L4-F1
#
_cell.length_a   1.000
_cell.length_b   1.000
_cell.length_c   1.000
_cell.angle_alpha   90.00
_cell.angle_beta   90.00
_cell.angle_gamma   90.00
#
_symmetry.space_group_name_H-M   'P 1'
#
loop_
_entity.id
_entity.type
_entity.pdbx_description
1 polymer ?
#
loop_
_entity_poly.entity_id
_entity_poly.type
_entity_poly.pdbx_seq_one_letter_code
_entity_poly.pdbx_strand_id
1 'polypeptide(L)' 'MDILWVVLIAFGTLVAGLLLGFFIARKTMMSYLKKNPPINEQMLRTMMMQMGQKPSQKKINQMMKAMSQQMDNDDKKKK' A
#
# COMPACT_ATOMS: atom_id res chain seq x y z
N MET A 1 23.67 -13.01 37.60
CA MET A 1 23.60 -13.53 36.22
C MET A 1 22.21 -13.35 35.60
N ASP A 2 21.23 -12.89 36.39
CA ASP A 2 19.81 -12.86 36.03
C ASP A 2 19.44 -11.63 35.17
N ILE A 3 20.17 -10.52 35.36
CA ILE A 3 19.96 -9.27 34.61
C ILE A 3 20.23 -9.46 33.11
N LEU A 4 21.24 -10.27 32.74
CA LEU A 4 21.58 -10.55 31.34
C LEU A 4 20.46 -11.29 30.61
N TRP A 5 19.81 -12.25 31.25
CA TRP A 5 18.67 -12.98 30.69
C TRP A 5 17.44 -12.07 30.50
N VAL A 6 17.17 -11.21 31.48
CA VAL A 6 16.06 -10.24 31.40
C VAL A 6 16.26 -9.28 30.22
N VAL A 7 17.48 -8.77 30.03
CA VAL A 7 17.81 -7.86 28.91
C VAL A 7 17.68 -8.57 27.55
N LEU A 8 18.12 -9.83 27.44
CA LEU A 8 18.00 -10.63 26.22
C LEU A 8 16.55 -10.88 25.82
N ILE A 9 15.69 -11.24 26.78
CA ILE A 9 14.26 -11.47 26.55
C ILE A 9 13.54 -10.16 26.21
N ALA A 10 13.88 -9.07 26.90
CA ALA A 10 13.34 -7.76 26.61
C ALA A 10 13.66 -7.33 25.17
N PHE A 11 14.90 -7.53 24.71
CA PHE A 11 15.29 -7.18 23.35
C PHE A 11 14.64 -8.12 22.30
N GLY A 12 14.59 -9.43 22.59
CA GLY A 12 13.97 -10.41 21.70
C GLY A 12 12.49 -10.16 21.46
N THR A 13 11.73 -9.82 22.51
CA THR A 13 10.30 -9.48 22.40
C THR A 13 10.06 -8.15 21.69
N LEU A 14 10.96 -7.18 21.86
CA LEU A 14 10.91 -5.90 21.15
C LEU A 14 11.06 -6.11 19.63
N VAL A 15 12.06 -6.89 19.22
CA VAL A 15 12.28 -7.20 17.80
C VAL A 15 11.15 -8.07 17.23
N ALA A 16 10.74 -9.11 17.96
CA ALA A 16 9.64 -9.98 17.53
C ALA A 16 8.31 -9.22 17.41
N GLY A 17 8.03 -8.31 18.36
CA GLY A 17 6.84 -7.46 18.37
C GLY A 17 6.82 -6.48 17.19
N LEU A 18 7.97 -5.87 16.85
CA LEU A 18 8.09 -5.00 15.68
C LEU A 18 7.88 -5.76 14.38
N LEU A 19 8.48 -6.95 14.23
CA LEU A 19 8.33 -7.77 13.03
C LEU A 19 6.88 -8.25 12.83
N LEU A 20 6.26 -8.76 13.90
CA LEU A 20 4.87 -9.21 13.86
C LEU A 20 3.90 -8.04 13.63
N GLY A 21 4.10 -6.92 14.35
CA GLY A 21 3.29 -5.71 14.20
C GLY A 21 3.37 -5.11 12.79
N PHE A 22 4.59 -5.00 12.23
CA PHE A 22 4.79 -4.51 10.87
C PHE A 22 4.10 -5.39 9.83
N PHE A 23 4.21 -6.71 9.96
CA PHE A 23 3.61 -7.64 9.01
C PHE A 23 2.08 -7.59 9.02
N ILE A 24 1.48 -7.55 10.22
CA ILE A 24 0.01 -7.44 10.39
C ILE A 24 -0.50 -6.10 9.88
N ALA A 25 0.17 -5.00 10.25
CA ALA A 25 -0.20 -3.65 9.80
C ALA A 25 -0.13 -3.55 8.27
N ARG A 26 0.94 -4.08 7.65
CA ARG A 26 1.12 -4.08 6.19
C ARG A 26 0.01 -4.86 5.48
N LYS A 27 -0.31 -6.06 5.96
CA LYS A 27 -1.37 -6.91 5.38
C LYS A 27 -2.74 -6.23 5.46
N THR A 28 -3.01 -5.65 6.63
CA THR A 28 -4.26 -4.96 6.92
C THR A 28 -4.41 -3.70 6.04
N MET A 29 -3.35 -2.90 5.90
CA MET A 29 -3.32 -1.72 5.04
C MET A 29 -3.57 -2.05 3.57
N MET A 30 -2.92 -3.09 3.04
CA MET A 30 -3.19 -3.54 1.66
C MET A 30 -4.64 -3.98 1.49
N SER A 31 -5.21 -4.69 2.46
CA SER A 31 -6.60 -5.14 2.40
C SER A 31 -7.58 -3.95 2.42
N TYR A 32 -7.26 -2.88 3.16
CA TYR A 32 -8.04 -1.64 3.14
C TYR A 32 -7.97 -0.91 1.79
N LEU A 33 -6.77 -0.78 1.20
CA LEU A 33 -6.58 -0.13 -0.11
C LEU A 33 -7.26 -0.89 -1.27
N LYS A 34 -7.42 -2.21 -1.14
CA LYS A 34 -8.20 -3.00 -2.12
C LYS A 34 -9.70 -2.76 -2.02
N LYS A 35 -10.22 -2.57 -0.80
CA LYS A 35 -11.66 -2.35 -0.57
C LYS A 35 -12.12 -0.96 -1.01
N ASN A 36 -11.25 0.05 -0.90
CA ASN A 36 -11.46 1.39 -1.46
C ASN A 36 -10.33 1.70 -2.45
N PRO A 37 -10.50 1.38 -3.75
CA PRO A 37 -9.43 1.53 -4.72
C PRO A 37 -8.91 2.97 -4.72
N PRO A 38 -7.60 3.18 -4.67
CA PRO A 38 -7.00 4.50 -4.47
C PRO A 38 -7.15 5.45 -5.68
N ILE A 39 -7.77 5.01 -6.78
CA ILE A 39 -7.87 5.78 -8.01
C ILE A 39 -9.33 5.88 -8.44
N ASN A 40 -9.84 7.11 -8.46
CA ASN A 40 -11.13 7.47 -9.04
C ASN A 40 -10.91 8.40 -10.27
N GLU A 41 -11.94 8.58 -11.11
CA GLU A 41 -11.88 9.45 -12.30
C GLU A 41 -11.48 10.89 -11.98
N GLN A 42 -11.94 11.39 -10.83
CA GLN A 42 -11.71 12.75 -10.38
C GLN A 42 -10.26 12.98 -9.96
N MET A 43 -9.61 12.02 -9.31
CA MET A 43 -8.18 12.05 -8.96
C MET A 43 -7.34 11.99 -10.23
N LEU A 44 -7.71 11.13 -11.18
CA LEU A 44 -7.08 11.05 -12.51
C LEU A 44 -7.19 12.38 -13.27
N ARG A 45 -8.36 13.01 -13.21
CA ARG A 45 -8.62 14.32 -13.81
C ARG A 45 -7.76 15.39 -13.14
N THR A 46 -7.76 15.45 -11.81
CA THR A 46 -6.97 16.40 -11.03
C THR A 46 -5.48 16.20 -11.26
N MET A 47 -5.00 14.96 -11.33
CA MET A 47 -3.60 14.66 -11.60
C MET A 47 -3.20 15.09 -13.02
N MET A 48 -4.05 14.84 -14.03
CA MET A 48 -3.79 15.36 -15.37
C MET A 48 -3.81 16.89 -15.42
N MET A 49 -4.74 17.54 -14.71
CA MET A 49 -4.79 19.00 -14.62
C MET A 49 -3.55 19.56 -13.92
N GLN A 50 -3.06 18.92 -12.84
CA GLN A 50 -1.82 19.28 -12.16
C GLN A 50 -0.59 19.16 -13.08
N MET A 51 -0.61 18.20 -13.99
CA MET A 51 0.45 18.01 -15.00
C MET A 51 0.28 18.93 -16.22
N GLY A 52 -0.67 19.85 -16.22
CA GLY A 52 -0.95 20.73 -17.37
C GLY A 52 -1.52 20.00 -18.59
N GLN A 53 -1.93 18.73 -18.44
CA GLN A 53 -2.57 17.97 -19.50
C GLN A 53 -4.08 18.21 -19.49
N LYS A 54 -4.64 18.50 -20.67
CA LYS A 54 -6.09 18.59 -20.84
C LYS A 54 -6.75 17.25 -20.51
N PRO A 55 -7.63 17.18 -19.50
CA PRO A 55 -8.30 15.93 -19.15
C PRO A 55 -9.35 15.59 -20.21
N SER A 56 -9.05 14.64 -21.10
CA SER A 56 -10.02 14.08 -22.03
C SER A 56 -10.66 12.83 -21.42
N GLN A 57 -12.00 12.75 -21.39
CA GLN A 57 -12.73 11.61 -20.79
C GLN A 57 -12.28 10.25 -21.35
N LYS A 58 -11.99 10.17 -22.64
CA LYS A 58 -11.48 8.93 -23.28
C LYS A 58 -10.10 8.54 -22.73
N LYS A 59 -9.23 9.52 -22.52
CA LYS A 59 -7.88 9.32 -21.97
C LYS A 59 -7.94 8.94 -20.49
N ILE A 60 -8.85 9.56 -19.71
CA ILE A 60 -9.12 9.18 -18.31
C ILE A 60 -9.51 7.70 -18.24
N ASN A 61 -10.48 7.28 -19.05
CA ASN A 61 -10.98 5.91 -19.01
C ASN A 61 -9.91 4.89 -19.42
N GLN A 62 -9.12 5.20 -20.45
CA GLN A 62 -7.99 4.38 -20.88
C GLN A 62 -6.93 4.26 -19.77
N MET A 63 -6.63 5.36 -19.09
CA MET A 63 -5.61 5.42 -18.05
C MET A 63 -6.08 4.74 -16.75
N MET A 64 -7.36 4.89 -16.40
CA MET A 64 -7.98 4.16 -15.29
C MET A 64 -7.86 2.65 -15.52
N LYS A 65 -8.24 2.16 -16.70
CA LYS A 65 -8.16 0.74 -17.03
C LYS A 65 -6.73 0.19 -16.95
N ALA A 66 -5.74 0.95 -17.43
CA ALA A 66 -4.34 0.59 -17.34
C ALA A 66 -3.84 0.55 -15.88
N MET A 67 -4.22 1.52 -15.05
CA MET A 67 -3.81 1.57 -13.64
C MET A 67 -4.50 0.51 -12.78
N SER A 68 -5.79 0.22 -13.01
CA SER A 68 -6.48 -0.89 -12.36
C SER A 68 -5.82 -2.23 -12.67
N GLN A 69 -5.36 -2.44 -13.91
CA GLN A 69 -4.60 -3.63 -14.28
C GLN A 69 -3.23 -3.71 -13.62
N GLN A 70 -2.51 -2.59 -13.47
CA GLN A 70 -1.21 -2.57 -12.77
C GLN A 70 -1.36 -2.89 -11.28
N MET A 71 -2.39 -2.35 -10.62
CA MET A 71 -2.66 -2.62 -9.20
C MET A 71 -2.97 -4.11 -8.95
N ASP A 72 -3.74 -4.77 -9.83
CA ASP A 72 -4.02 -6.22 -9.72
C ASP A 72 -2.77 -7.09 -9.93
N ASN A 73 -1.83 -6.64 -10.76
CA ASN A 73 -0.59 -7.37 -11.03
C ASN A 73 0.45 -7.25 -9.89
N ASP A 74 0.55 -6.09 -9.23
CA ASP A 74 1.43 -5.90 -8.06
C ASP A 74 0.98 -6.75 -6.85
N ASP A 75 -0.32 -7.03 -6.76
CA ASP A 75 -0.90 -7.94 -5.78
C ASP A 75 -0.55 -9.41 -6.06
N LYS A 76 -0.48 -9.81 -7.33
CA LYS A 76 -0.09 -11.17 -7.74
C LYS A 76 1.42 -11.42 -7.59
N LYS A 77 2.26 -10.40 -7.77
CA LYS A 77 3.72 -10.52 -7.65
C LYS A 77 4.22 -10.62 -6.21
N LYS A 78 3.37 -10.32 -5.22
CA LYS A 78 3.65 -10.42 -3.77
C LYS A 78 3.01 -11.63 -3.09
N LYS A 79 2.27 -12.44 -3.84
CA LYS A 79 1.63 -13.67 -3.34
C LYS A 79 2.58 -14.85 -3.45
#